data_AF-A0AAU5WN22-F1
#
_entry.id   AF-A0AAU5WN22-F1
#
_cell.length_a   1.000
_cell.length_b   1.000
_cell.length_c   1.000
_cell.angle_alpha   90.00
_cell.angle_beta   90.00
_cell.angle_gamma   90.00
#
_symmetry.space_group_name_H-M   'P 1'
#
loop_
_entity.id
_entity.type
_entity.pdbx_description
1 polymer ?
#
loop_
_entity_poly.entity_id
_entity_poly.type
_entity_poly.pdbx_seq_one_letter_code
_entity_poly.pdbx_strand_id
1 'polypeptide(L)'
;MAIFSGLDESTVFRLWDNTAWLDRISGRSLQSLMSSVPGIAEYAMAHSLLKRRNTLVADLQSEGLAVDLRTLADSSIPQQHLLNALEAGLHIMRGDATQKVSSYLARFWGREQDRALEALYSTEPGEGLLADPRKLFDSSIELAPRLNRKTYSFHSILALNIITHQVSKVTDALDTDLAFQVPGRQTAFMMRGVVMGSLISSNDLELAERYRRELETTPVYAALEEWSFPTYARDGRISSDFALPNSLPLNNTAREVIREITSYNDAYLYYLTSTYIPLALQRDPTFGSRITELITTLERRGAECLDRRVRETCDQLVTKLKGMV
;
A
#
# COMPACT_ATOMS: atom_id res chain seq x y z
N MET A 1 -5.51 42.07 18.87
CA MET A 1 -5.61 40.77 18.18
C MET A 1 -6.72 40.76 17.12
N ALA A 2 -7.88 41.37 17.36
CA ALA A 2 -8.98 41.49 16.39
C ALA A 2 -8.65 42.29 15.11
N ILE A 3 -7.73 43.26 15.19
CA ILE A 3 -7.39 44.17 14.08
C ILE A 3 -6.72 43.45 12.89
N PHE A 4 -6.03 42.32 13.11
CA PHE A 4 -5.31 41.61 12.04
C PHE A 4 -6.14 40.53 11.31
N SER A 5 -7.23 40.06 11.90
CA SER A 5 -8.08 39.00 11.32
C SER A 5 -9.34 39.53 10.61
N GLY A 6 -9.61 40.85 10.67
CA GLY A 6 -10.84 41.43 10.14
C GLY A 6 -12.12 40.92 10.82
N LEU A 7 -11.99 40.22 11.94
CA LEU A 7 -13.09 39.68 12.74
C LEU A 7 -13.31 40.57 13.96
N ASP A 8 -14.58 40.78 14.32
CA ASP A 8 -14.93 41.53 15.52
C ASP A 8 -14.41 40.85 16.79
N GLU A 9 -13.92 41.63 17.74
CA GLU A 9 -13.28 41.16 18.98
C GLU A 9 -14.24 40.31 19.82
N SER A 10 -15.54 40.65 19.78
CA SER A 10 -16.62 39.89 20.42
C SER A 10 -16.85 38.50 19.81
N THR A 11 -16.43 38.31 18.55
CA THR A 11 -16.50 37.01 17.84
C THR A 11 -15.31 36.15 18.22
N VAL A 12 -14.10 36.73 18.25
CA VAL A 12 -12.89 36.01 18.69
C VAL A 12 -13.03 35.53 20.14
N PHE A 13 -13.55 36.37 21.04
CA PHE A 13 -13.74 36.03 22.45
C PHE A 13 -14.78 34.91 22.64
N ARG A 14 -15.93 34.98 21.95
CA ARG A 14 -16.98 33.93 22.00
C ARG A 14 -16.53 32.59 21.42
N LEU A 15 -15.64 32.60 20.44
CA LEU A 15 -15.06 31.39 19.88
C LEU A 15 -14.06 30.76 20.87
N TRP A 16 -13.25 31.57 21.56
CA TRP A 16 -12.27 31.07 22.51
C TRP A 16 -12.88 30.42 23.75
N ASP A 17 -14.04 30.93 24.21
CA ASP A 17 -14.78 30.37 25.36
C ASP A 17 -15.54 29.07 25.03
N ASN A 18 -15.64 28.67 23.76
CA ASN A 18 -16.36 27.47 23.34
C ASN A 18 -15.40 26.41 22.81
N THR A 19 -15.18 25.32 23.54
CA THR A 19 -14.25 24.25 23.13
C THR A 19 -14.60 23.56 21.80
N ALA A 20 -15.83 23.72 21.27
CA ALA A 20 -16.26 23.20 19.98
C ALA A 20 -16.37 24.30 18.89
N TRP A 21 -15.75 25.47 19.08
CA TRP A 21 -15.87 26.60 18.16
C TRP A 21 -15.42 26.29 16.73
N LEU A 22 -14.40 25.44 16.58
CA LEU A 22 -13.92 24.98 15.27
C LEU A 22 -14.97 24.21 14.47
N ASP A 23 -15.96 23.60 15.12
CA ASP A 23 -17.06 22.90 14.45
C ASP A 23 -18.10 23.87 13.87
N ARG A 24 -18.07 25.13 14.29
CA ARG A 24 -19.07 26.16 13.96
C ARG A 24 -18.53 27.24 13.02
N ILE A 25 -17.23 27.22 12.73
CA ILE A 25 -16.56 28.19 11.85
C ILE A 25 -16.11 27.51 10.55
N SER A 26 -16.35 28.14 9.40
CA SER A 26 -15.99 27.57 8.11
C SER A 26 -15.55 28.63 7.10
N GLY A 27 -14.87 28.20 6.03
CA GLY A 27 -14.53 29.05 4.89
C GLY A 27 -13.60 30.22 5.22
N ARG A 28 -14.00 31.43 4.83
CA ARG A 28 -13.16 32.64 4.88
C ARG A 28 -12.78 33.08 6.30
N SER A 29 -13.67 32.89 7.28
CA SER A 29 -13.40 33.29 8.67
C SER A 29 -12.32 32.40 9.31
N LEU A 30 -12.34 31.10 9.01
CA LEU A 30 -11.28 30.19 9.45
C LEU A 30 -9.95 30.52 8.77
N GLN A 31 -9.96 30.79 7.46
CA GLN A 31 -8.74 31.20 6.73
C GLN A 31 -8.14 32.49 7.29
N SER A 32 -8.97 33.48 7.63
CA SER A 32 -8.51 34.73 8.23
C SER A 32 -7.91 34.53 9.63
N LEU A 33 -8.46 33.61 10.43
CA LEU A 33 -7.88 33.26 11.73
C LEU A 33 -6.56 32.50 11.58
N MET A 34 -6.48 31.55 10.64
CA MET A 34 -5.25 30.81 10.35
C MET A 34 -4.12 31.73 9.85
N SER A 35 -4.45 32.77 9.07
CA SER A 35 -3.45 33.72 8.56
C SER A 35 -2.99 34.75 9.59
N SER A 36 -3.84 35.09 10.55
CA SER A 36 -3.63 36.24 11.43
C SER A 36 -3.33 35.89 12.88
N VAL A 37 -3.52 34.62 13.29
CA VAL A 37 -3.26 34.15 14.65
C VAL A 37 -2.32 32.94 14.61
N PRO A 38 -1.06 33.09 15.10
CA PRO A 38 -0.12 31.97 15.20
C PRO A 38 -0.69 30.81 16.01
N GLY A 39 -0.46 29.56 15.58
CA GLY A 39 -0.93 28.37 16.28
C GLY A 39 -2.35 27.92 15.90
N ILE A 40 -3.17 28.79 15.27
CA ILE A 40 -4.55 28.41 14.88
C ILE A 40 -4.57 27.48 13.68
N ALA A 41 -3.62 27.61 12.75
CA ALA A 41 -3.50 26.69 11.63
C ALA A 41 -3.18 25.26 12.13
N GLU A 42 -2.21 25.14 13.02
CA GLU A 42 -1.79 23.88 13.64
C GLU A 42 -2.91 23.29 14.50
N TYR A 43 -3.57 24.13 15.32
CA TYR A 43 -4.71 23.72 16.14
C TYR A 43 -5.90 23.25 15.29
N ALA A 44 -6.25 23.97 14.23
CA ALA A 44 -7.34 23.58 13.33
C ALA A 44 -7.04 22.26 12.60
N MET A 45 -5.79 22.07 12.14
CA MET A 45 -5.37 20.80 11.55
C MET A 45 -5.45 19.66 12.59
N ALA A 46 -4.90 19.84 13.78
CA ALA A 46 -4.93 18.84 14.85
C ALA A 46 -6.37 18.48 15.27
N HIS A 47 -7.24 19.47 15.43
CA HIS A 47 -8.66 19.26 15.76
C HIS A 47 -9.39 18.53 14.65
N SER A 48 -9.15 18.87 13.37
CA SER A 48 -9.79 18.19 12.24
C SER A 48 -9.41 16.70 12.16
N LEU A 49 -8.13 16.38 12.41
CA LEU A 49 -7.65 15.00 12.46
C LEU A 49 -8.23 14.25 13.66
N LEU A 50 -8.25 14.88 14.84
CA LEU A 50 -8.83 14.32 16.06
C LEU A 50 -10.32 14.01 15.89
N LYS A 51 -11.08 14.95 15.32
CA LYS A 51 -12.50 14.77 15.03
C LYS A 51 -12.73 13.63 14.05
N ARG A 52 -12.02 13.63 12.92
CA ARG A 52 -12.10 12.54 11.93
C ARG A 52 -11.77 11.19 12.55
N ARG A 53 -10.71 11.11 13.38
CA ARG A 53 -10.34 9.90 14.12
C ARG A 53 -11.49 9.41 14.99
N ASN A 54 -12.03 10.28 15.84
CA ASN A 54 -13.08 9.90 16.79
C ASN A 54 -14.36 9.43 16.05
N THR A 55 -14.72 10.08 14.94
CA THR A 55 -15.83 9.63 14.09
C THR A 55 -15.56 8.26 13.49
N LEU A 56 -14.39 8.04 12.88
CA LEU A 56 -14.04 6.76 12.25
C LEU A 56 -14.00 5.61 13.27
N VAL A 57 -13.45 5.86 14.46
CA VAL A 57 -13.40 4.86 15.54
C VAL A 57 -14.83 4.48 15.97
N ALA A 58 -15.72 5.46 16.14
CA ALA A 58 -17.11 5.19 16.50
C ALA A 58 -17.86 4.43 15.39
N ASP A 59 -17.68 4.83 14.13
CA ASP A 59 -18.31 4.18 12.97
C ASP A 59 -17.81 2.74 12.81
N LEU A 60 -16.51 2.48 12.91
CA LEU A 60 -15.93 1.14 12.85
C LEU A 60 -16.43 0.25 13.99
N GLN A 61 -16.51 0.80 15.21
CA GLN A 61 -17.06 0.08 16.36
C GLN A 61 -18.52 -0.32 16.12
N SER A 62 -19.30 0.52 15.43
CA SER A 62 -20.69 0.23 15.07
C SER A 62 -20.82 -0.91 14.06
N GLU A 63 -19.84 -1.07 13.16
CA GLU A 63 -19.72 -2.21 12.24
C GLU A 63 -19.04 -3.42 12.90
N GLY A 64 -18.70 -3.32 14.19
CA GLY A 64 -18.13 -4.41 14.99
C GLY A 64 -16.62 -4.60 14.88
N LEU A 65 -15.88 -3.57 14.42
CA LEU A 65 -14.42 -3.50 14.44
C LEU A 65 -13.92 -2.56 15.55
N ALA A 66 -13.19 -3.11 16.52
CA ALA A 66 -12.58 -2.33 17.60
C ALA A 66 -11.18 -1.85 17.19
N VAL A 67 -10.95 -0.54 17.24
CA VAL A 67 -9.66 0.08 16.90
C VAL A 67 -8.77 0.16 18.14
N ASP A 68 -7.53 -0.30 18.04
CA ASP A 68 -6.51 -0.09 19.06
C ASP A 68 -5.98 1.35 19.00
N LEU A 69 -6.47 2.19 19.92
CA LEU A 69 -6.10 3.60 20.00
C LEU A 69 -4.64 3.81 20.40
N ARG A 70 -4.02 2.85 21.10
CA ARG A 70 -2.62 2.95 21.50
C ARG A 70 -1.74 2.69 20.29
N THR A 71 -1.97 1.59 19.56
CA THR A 71 -1.24 1.31 18.31
C THR A 71 -1.44 2.41 17.29
N LEU A 72 -2.67 2.95 17.16
CA LEU A 72 -2.94 4.08 16.29
C LEU A 72 -2.14 5.33 16.67
N ALA A 73 -1.97 5.62 17.96
CA ALA A 73 -1.23 6.79 18.43
C ALA A 73 0.30 6.63 18.32
N ASP A 74 0.80 5.43 18.60
CA ASP A 74 2.24 5.12 18.67
C ASP A 74 2.83 4.70 17.30
N SER A 75 1.99 4.57 16.26
CA SER A 75 2.42 4.13 14.93
C SER A 75 3.43 5.08 14.27
N SER A 76 4.44 4.49 13.62
CA SER A 76 5.41 5.21 12.79
C SER A 76 4.84 5.67 11.44
N ILE A 77 3.65 5.19 11.06
CA ILE A 77 2.99 5.54 9.80
C ILE A 77 2.30 6.91 9.95
N PRO A 78 2.37 7.80 8.95
CA PRO A 78 1.67 9.08 9.01
C PRO A 78 0.18 8.92 9.33
N GLN A 79 -0.31 9.65 10.33
CA GLN A 79 -1.69 9.57 10.83
C GLN A 79 -2.74 9.68 9.71
N GLN A 80 -2.50 10.51 8.70
CA GLN A 80 -3.42 10.64 7.57
C GLN A 80 -3.60 9.34 6.78
N HIS A 81 -2.54 8.54 6.61
CA HIS A 81 -2.62 7.24 5.95
C HIS A 81 -3.37 6.22 6.81
N LEU A 82 -3.15 6.22 8.13
CA LEU A 82 -3.88 5.37 9.08
C LEU A 82 -5.39 5.72 9.10
N LEU A 83 -5.73 7.00 9.17
CA LEU A 83 -7.13 7.43 9.10
C LEU A 83 -7.77 7.08 7.75
N ASN A 84 -7.01 7.17 6.65
CA ASN A 84 -7.51 6.73 5.36
C ASN A 84 -7.76 5.22 5.34
N ALA A 85 -6.88 4.43 5.95
CA ALA A 85 -7.00 2.99 6.08
C ALA A 85 -8.23 2.61 6.92
N LEU A 86 -8.45 3.24 8.08
CA LEU A 86 -9.65 3.06 8.89
C LEU A 86 -10.94 3.34 8.09
N GLU A 87 -10.95 4.41 7.27
CA GLU A 87 -12.08 4.71 6.38
C GLU A 87 -12.23 3.67 5.24
N ALA A 88 -11.12 3.11 4.73
CA ALA A 88 -11.18 1.98 3.80
C ALA A 88 -11.80 0.74 4.46
N GLY A 89 -11.37 0.41 5.68
CA GLY A 89 -11.95 -0.67 6.47
C GLY A 89 -13.46 -0.49 6.67
N LEU A 90 -13.90 0.74 6.97
CA LEU A 90 -15.32 1.06 7.11
C LEU A 90 -16.10 0.81 5.80
N HIS A 91 -15.56 1.22 4.66
CA HIS A 91 -16.18 0.95 3.35
C HIS A 91 -16.24 -0.54 3.01
N ILE A 92 -15.21 -1.30 3.41
CA ILE A 92 -15.15 -2.75 3.23
C ILE A 92 -16.22 -3.44 4.08
N MET A 93 -16.31 -3.08 5.37
CA MET A 93 -17.31 -3.64 6.30
C MET A 93 -18.75 -3.40 5.82
N ARG A 94 -19.02 -2.25 5.21
CA ARG A 94 -20.34 -1.92 4.63
C ARG A 94 -20.64 -2.68 3.33
N GLY A 95 -19.63 -3.33 2.74
CA GLY A 95 -19.77 -4.05 1.47
C GLY A 95 -20.06 -3.13 0.28
N ASP A 96 -19.66 -1.86 0.34
CA ASP A 96 -19.99 -0.86 -0.69
C ASP A 96 -19.16 -1.07 -1.97
N ALA A 97 -19.67 -1.80 -2.97
CA ALA A 97 -19.00 -1.98 -4.27
C ALA A 97 -19.31 -0.85 -5.26
N THR A 98 -19.26 0.41 -4.82
CA THR A 98 -19.53 1.58 -5.68
C THR A 98 -18.25 2.09 -6.35
N GLN A 99 -18.37 2.82 -7.48
CA GLN A 99 -17.21 3.41 -8.15
C GLN A 99 -16.43 4.38 -7.24
N LYS A 100 -17.13 5.06 -6.32
CA LYS A 100 -16.51 5.95 -5.33
C LYS A 100 -15.60 5.16 -4.39
N VAL A 101 -16.07 4.01 -3.89
CA VAL A 101 -15.27 3.14 -3.02
C VAL A 101 -14.11 2.52 -3.78
N SER A 102 -14.32 2.02 -5.00
CA SER A 102 -13.21 1.55 -5.85
C SER A 102 -12.14 2.63 -6.06
N SER A 103 -12.55 3.88 -6.35
CA SER A 103 -11.62 4.99 -6.52
C SER A 103 -10.90 5.37 -5.24
N TYR A 104 -11.55 5.17 -4.09
CA TYR A 104 -10.95 5.39 -2.78
C TYR A 104 -9.90 4.32 -2.47
N LEU A 105 -10.25 3.05 -2.63
CA LEU A 105 -9.36 1.90 -2.40
C LEU A 105 -8.16 1.88 -3.36
N ALA A 106 -8.34 2.30 -4.62
CA ALA A 106 -7.24 2.41 -5.58
C ALA A 106 -6.10 3.36 -5.11
N ARG A 107 -6.36 4.27 -4.16
CA ARG A 107 -5.33 5.17 -3.59
C ARG A 107 -4.33 4.46 -2.71
N PHE A 108 -4.60 3.20 -2.35
CA PHE A 108 -3.67 2.36 -1.59
C PHE A 108 -2.59 1.73 -2.48
N TRP A 109 -2.61 2.00 -3.79
CA TRP A 109 -1.47 1.71 -4.67
C TRP A 109 -0.30 2.65 -4.37
N GLY A 110 0.54 2.25 -3.41
CA GLY A 110 1.78 2.91 -3.06
C GLY A 110 2.23 2.55 -1.66
N ARG A 111 3.55 2.51 -1.45
CA ARG A 111 4.18 1.98 -0.23
C ARG A 111 3.54 2.41 1.10
N GLU A 112 3.54 3.71 1.38
CA GLU A 112 3.07 4.20 2.69
C GLU A 112 1.55 4.04 2.85
N GLN A 113 0.80 3.96 1.75
CA GLN A 113 -0.63 3.69 1.81
C GLN A 113 -0.87 2.19 2.04
N ASP A 114 -0.20 1.32 1.29
CA ASP A 114 -0.29 -0.13 1.45
C ASP A 114 0.10 -0.59 2.86
N ARG A 115 1.20 -0.04 3.42
CA ARG A 115 1.59 -0.29 4.82
C ARG A 115 0.51 0.13 5.84
N ALA A 116 -0.17 1.25 5.59
CA ALA A 116 -1.25 1.69 6.46
C ALA A 116 -2.48 0.77 6.37
N LEU A 117 -2.75 0.22 5.18
CA LEU A 117 -3.82 -0.75 4.97
C LEU A 117 -3.46 -2.10 5.60
N GLU A 118 -2.24 -2.57 5.41
CA GLU A 118 -1.69 -3.79 6.01
C GLU A 118 -1.80 -3.79 7.53
N ALA A 119 -1.58 -2.63 8.17
CA ALA A 119 -1.76 -2.48 9.61
C ALA A 119 -3.21 -2.76 10.08
N LEU A 120 -4.23 -2.69 9.22
CA LEU A 120 -5.59 -3.14 9.57
C LEU A 120 -5.74 -4.66 9.58
N TYR A 121 -4.95 -5.37 8.77
CA TYR A 121 -5.02 -6.82 8.60
C TYR A 121 -4.02 -7.57 9.48
N SER A 122 -3.00 -6.87 10.00
CA SER A 122 -1.98 -7.46 10.86
C SER A 122 -2.58 -8.08 12.13
N THR A 123 -2.19 -9.32 12.38
CA THR A 123 -2.48 -10.06 13.63
C THR A 123 -1.31 -9.98 14.61
N GLU A 124 -0.21 -9.31 14.24
CA GLU A 124 0.98 -9.21 15.07
C GLU A 124 0.74 -8.27 16.27
N PRO A 125 1.06 -8.71 17.50
CA PRO A 125 0.86 -7.89 18.69
C PRO A 125 1.63 -6.57 18.62
N GLY A 126 0.91 -5.45 18.71
CA GLY A 126 1.49 -4.09 18.70
C GLY A 126 1.70 -3.49 17.31
N GLU A 127 1.42 -4.23 16.24
CA GLU A 127 1.45 -3.70 14.86
C GLU A 127 0.05 -3.50 14.27
N GLY A 128 -0.92 -4.34 14.69
CA GLY A 128 -2.31 -4.27 14.26
C GLY A 128 -3.07 -3.06 14.82
N LEU A 129 -3.78 -2.34 13.93
CA LEU A 129 -4.69 -1.25 14.28
C LEU A 129 -6.05 -1.73 14.79
N LEU A 130 -6.41 -2.97 14.49
CA LEU A 130 -7.67 -3.58 14.93
C LEU A 130 -7.37 -4.61 16.00
N ALA A 131 -8.21 -4.66 17.04
CA ALA A 131 -8.07 -5.66 18.10
C ALA A 131 -8.32 -7.08 17.58
N ASP A 132 -9.21 -7.23 16.59
CA ASP A 132 -9.43 -8.48 15.84
C ASP A 132 -9.73 -8.14 14.36
N PRO A 133 -8.81 -8.45 13.43
CA PRO A 133 -9.00 -8.15 12.01
C PRO A 133 -9.89 -9.16 11.28
N ARG A 134 -10.32 -10.27 11.91
CA ARG A 134 -11.05 -11.37 11.22
C ARG A 134 -12.30 -10.91 10.49
N LYS A 135 -13.12 -10.06 11.10
CA LYS A 135 -14.34 -9.56 10.44
C LYS A 135 -14.03 -8.71 9.20
N LEU A 136 -12.96 -7.92 9.25
CA LEU A 136 -12.51 -7.15 8.10
C LEU A 136 -12.05 -8.08 6.98
N PHE A 137 -11.29 -9.12 7.35
CA PHE A 137 -10.85 -10.16 6.44
C PHE A 137 -12.03 -10.87 5.75
N ASP A 138 -13.02 -11.35 6.52
CA ASP A 138 -14.22 -12.01 5.98
C ASP A 138 -14.99 -11.08 5.02
N SER A 139 -15.20 -9.82 5.44
CA SER A 139 -15.87 -8.80 4.62
C SER A 139 -15.10 -8.48 3.33
N SER A 140 -13.78 -8.60 3.35
CA SER A 140 -12.93 -8.39 2.17
C SER A 140 -13.11 -9.50 1.14
N ILE A 141 -13.19 -10.75 1.59
CA ILE A 141 -13.51 -11.92 0.75
C ILE A 141 -14.89 -11.75 0.12
N GLU A 142 -15.90 -11.35 0.89
CA GLU A 142 -17.25 -11.12 0.37
C GLU A 142 -17.32 -9.96 -0.64
N LEU A 143 -16.51 -8.92 -0.44
CA LEU A 143 -16.47 -7.74 -1.31
C LEU A 143 -15.77 -8.02 -2.65
N ALA A 144 -14.72 -8.83 -2.67
CA ALA A 144 -13.88 -9.06 -3.85
C ALA A 144 -14.69 -9.52 -5.09
N PRO A 145 -15.59 -10.52 -5.03
CA PRO A 145 -16.44 -10.90 -6.17
C PRO A 145 -17.34 -9.77 -6.67
N ARG A 146 -17.82 -8.90 -5.78
CA ARG A 146 -18.70 -7.78 -6.12
C ARG A 146 -17.95 -6.69 -6.87
N LEU A 147 -16.69 -6.43 -6.51
CA LEU A 147 -15.80 -5.55 -7.24
C LEU A 147 -15.42 -6.14 -8.60
N ASN A 148 -15.20 -7.46 -8.66
CA ASN A 148 -14.89 -8.17 -9.89
C ASN A 148 -16.04 -8.12 -10.91
N ARG A 149 -17.31 -8.14 -10.48
CA ARG A 149 -18.45 -7.93 -11.41
C ARG A 149 -18.51 -6.52 -12.02
N LYS A 150 -17.71 -5.58 -11.52
CA LYS A 150 -17.69 -4.15 -11.91
C LYS A 150 -16.32 -3.66 -12.35
N THR A 151 -15.41 -4.54 -12.78
CA THR A 151 -14.06 -4.22 -13.30
C THR A 151 -14.07 -3.59 -14.71
N TYR A 152 -15.06 -2.75 -15.00
CA TYR A 152 -15.05 -1.90 -16.20
C TYR A 152 -14.17 -0.66 -16.05
N SER A 153 -13.77 -0.33 -14.82
CA SER A 153 -12.93 0.83 -14.53
C SER A 153 -11.57 0.42 -13.98
N PHE A 154 -10.52 1.15 -14.36
CA PHE A 154 -9.17 0.97 -13.86
C PHE A 154 -9.08 1.04 -12.33
N HIS A 155 -9.86 1.92 -11.70
CA HIS A 155 -9.94 2.02 -10.24
C HIS A 155 -10.51 0.76 -9.59
N SER A 156 -11.51 0.12 -10.21
CA SER A 156 -12.04 -1.16 -9.72
C SER A 156 -10.99 -2.27 -9.79
N ILE A 157 -10.17 -2.28 -10.84
CA ILE A 157 -9.08 -3.26 -11.02
C ILE A 157 -8.00 -3.06 -9.95
N LEU A 158 -7.56 -1.82 -9.72
CA LEU A 158 -6.62 -1.49 -8.65
C LEU A 158 -7.18 -1.85 -7.27
N ALA A 159 -8.43 -1.44 -6.98
CA ALA A 159 -9.07 -1.73 -5.69
C ALA A 159 -9.16 -3.22 -5.42
N LEU A 160 -9.57 -4.00 -6.43
CA LEU A 160 -9.66 -5.44 -6.31
C LEU A 160 -8.27 -6.06 -6.08
N ASN A 161 -7.25 -5.66 -6.84
CA ASN A 161 -5.88 -6.14 -6.65
C ASN A 161 -5.36 -5.86 -5.23
N ILE A 162 -5.58 -4.65 -4.73
CA ILE A 162 -5.19 -4.24 -3.37
C ILE A 162 -5.88 -5.11 -2.32
N ILE A 163 -7.19 -5.34 -2.44
CA ILE A 163 -7.92 -6.21 -1.51
C ILE A 163 -7.38 -7.64 -1.57
N THR A 164 -7.23 -8.20 -2.77
CA THR A 164 -6.73 -9.58 -2.91
C THR A 164 -5.31 -9.73 -2.37
N HIS A 165 -4.45 -8.72 -2.58
CA HIS A 165 -3.10 -8.71 -2.03
C HIS A 165 -3.12 -8.79 -0.50
N GLN A 166 -3.94 -7.97 0.16
CA GLN A 166 -4.04 -7.94 1.61
C GLN A 166 -4.67 -9.22 2.18
N VAL A 167 -5.72 -9.75 1.54
CA VAL A 167 -6.32 -11.04 1.91
C VAL A 167 -5.28 -12.16 1.78
N SER A 168 -4.54 -12.21 0.66
CA SER A 168 -3.54 -13.25 0.39
C SER A 168 -2.32 -13.21 1.33
N LYS A 169 -2.01 -12.06 1.95
CA LYS A 169 -1.00 -11.98 3.01
C LYS A 169 -1.44 -12.65 4.30
N VAL A 170 -2.74 -12.74 4.56
CA VAL A 170 -3.28 -13.30 5.81
C VAL A 170 -3.66 -14.77 5.66
N THR A 171 -3.96 -15.23 4.43
CA THR A 171 -4.27 -16.63 4.15
C THR A 171 -3.06 -17.44 3.74
N ASP A 172 -2.89 -18.61 4.37
CA ASP A 172 -1.93 -19.64 3.95
C ASP A 172 -2.36 -20.39 2.67
N ALA A 173 -3.53 -20.10 2.11
CA ALA A 173 -4.07 -20.73 0.91
C ALA A 173 -4.39 -19.70 -0.17
N LEU A 174 -4.02 -20.02 -1.41
CA LEU A 174 -4.58 -19.38 -2.59
C LEU A 174 -6.07 -19.72 -2.63
N ASP A 175 -6.92 -18.81 -2.18
CA ASP A 175 -8.36 -19.02 -2.26
C ASP A 175 -8.75 -19.15 -3.75
N THR A 176 -9.24 -20.32 -4.13
CA THR A 176 -9.70 -20.61 -5.49
C THR A 176 -10.88 -19.73 -5.89
N ASP A 177 -11.61 -19.16 -4.93
CA ASP A 177 -12.69 -18.20 -5.19
C ASP A 177 -12.15 -16.81 -5.60
N LEU A 178 -10.85 -16.57 -5.41
CA LEU A 178 -10.11 -15.45 -6.00
C LEU A 178 -9.50 -15.81 -7.38
N ALA A 179 -9.71 -17.03 -7.90
CA ALA A 179 -9.20 -17.42 -9.22
C ALA A 179 -10.15 -16.94 -10.34
N PHE A 180 -9.60 -16.25 -11.34
CA PHE A 180 -10.38 -15.55 -12.35
C PHE A 180 -10.40 -16.26 -13.72
N GLN A 181 -11.59 -16.29 -14.35
CA GLN A 181 -11.82 -16.86 -15.69
C GLN A 181 -12.05 -15.77 -16.76
N VAL A 182 -11.09 -14.86 -16.96
CA VAL A 182 -11.12 -13.93 -18.11
C VAL A 182 -9.72 -13.82 -18.71
N PRO A 183 -9.52 -13.90 -20.04
CA PRO A 183 -8.22 -13.62 -20.64
C PRO A 183 -7.84 -12.12 -20.55
N GLY A 184 -6.57 -11.80 -20.28
CA GLY A 184 -6.01 -10.44 -20.50
C GLY A 184 -5.24 -9.82 -19.33
N ARG A 185 -4.87 -8.54 -19.49
CA ARG A 185 -4.04 -7.74 -18.53
C ARG A 185 -4.66 -7.64 -17.13
N GLN A 186 -5.98 -7.65 -17.04
CA GLN A 186 -6.68 -7.53 -15.75
C GLN A 186 -6.47 -8.77 -14.89
N THR A 187 -6.63 -9.96 -15.49
CA THR A 187 -6.37 -11.25 -14.83
C THR A 187 -4.90 -11.40 -14.46
N ALA A 188 -3.99 -10.95 -15.33
CA ALA A 188 -2.56 -10.87 -15.02
C ALA A 188 -2.30 -10.05 -13.75
N PHE A 189 -2.89 -8.86 -13.69
CA PHE A 189 -2.73 -7.96 -12.56
C PHE A 189 -3.30 -8.55 -11.28
N MET A 190 -4.48 -9.14 -11.35
CA MET A 190 -5.13 -9.78 -10.21
C MET A 190 -4.33 -10.97 -9.68
N MET A 191 -3.88 -11.85 -10.58
CA MET A 191 -3.03 -12.98 -10.25
C MET A 191 -1.75 -12.51 -9.57
N ARG A 192 -1.10 -11.45 -10.08
CA ARG A 192 0.05 -10.83 -9.42
C ARG A 192 -0.26 -10.44 -7.97
N GLY A 193 -1.38 -9.74 -7.72
CA GLY A 193 -1.74 -9.31 -6.36
C GLY A 193 -1.81 -10.46 -5.38
N VAL A 194 -2.49 -11.55 -5.78
CA VAL A 194 -2.60 -12.78 -5.02
C VAL A 194 -1.23 -13.42 -4.78
N VAL A 195 -0.45 -13.64 -5.84
CA VAL A 195 0.88 -14.28 -5.74
C VAL A 195 1.82 -13.47 -4.86
N MET A 196 1.89 -12.15 -5.03
CA MET A 196 2.75 -11.30 -4.20
C MET A 196 2.35 -11.35 -2.73
N GLY A 197 1.05 -11.33 -2.44
CA GLY A 197 0.55 -11.44 -1.07
C GLY A 197 0.96 -12.77 -0.43
N SER A 198 0.73 -13.87 -1.15
CA SER A 198 1.13 -15.20 -0.68
C SER A 198 2.64 -15.39 -0.58
N LEU A 199 3.45 -14.81 -1.47
CA LEU A 199 4.91 -14.88 -1.36
C LEU A 199 5.47 -14.09 -0.17
N ILE A 200 4.80 -13.02 0.26
CA ILE A 200 5.19 -12.27 1.44
C ILE A 200 4.92 -13.06 2.71
N SER A 201 3.77 -13.74 2.80
CA SER A 201 3.34 -14.47 4.00
C SER A 201 3.85 -15.90 4.09
N SER A 202 4.08 -16.55 2.94
CA SER A 202 4.53 -17.93 2.87
C SER A 202 5.96 -18.04 2.34
N ASN A 203 6.70 -19.03 2.83
CA ASN A 203 8.02 -19.36 2.29
C ASN A 203 7.92 -20.39 1.14
N ASP A 204 6.87 -20.31 0.30
CA ASP A 204 6.61 -21.23 -0.81
C ASP A 204 7.47 -20.89 -2.04
N LEU A 205 8.63 -21.52 -2.15
CA LEU A 205 9.53 -21.39 -3.30
C LEU A 205 8.95 -21.96 -4.60
N GLU A 206 8.05 -22.93 -4.54
CA GLU A 206 7.43 -23.52 -5.74
C GLU A 206 6.41 -22.55 -6.35
N LEU A 207 5.71 -21.77 -5.51
CA LEU A 207 4.88 -20.66 -5.98
C LEU A 207 5.71 -19.63 -6.75
N ALA A 208 6.86 -19.21 -6.20
CA ALA A 208 7.75 -18.24 -6.85
C ALA A 208 8.28 -18.77 -8.20
N GLU A 209 8.71 -20.03 -8.25
CA GLU A 209 9.20 -20.68 -9.46
C GLU A 209 8.11 -20.85 -10.53
N ARG A 210 6.90 -21.26 -10.14
CA ARG A 210 5.76 -21.34 -11.05
C ARG A 210 5.40 -19.97 -11.61
N TYR A 211 5.39 -18.93 -10.76
CA TYR A 211 5.12 -17.57 -11.21
C TYR A 211 6.16 -17.06 -12.21
N ARG A 212 7.45 -17.33 -11.97
CA ARG A 212 8.54 -17.02 -12.91
C ARG A 212 8.31 -17.65 -14.28
N ARG A 213 7.97 -18.95 -14.33
CA ARG A 213 7.70 -19.67 -15.60
C ARG A 213 6.50 -19.08 -16.36
N GLU A 214 5.45 -18.69 -15.65
CA GLU A 214 4.29 -18.03 -16.26
C GLU A 214 4.68 -16.68 -16.88
N LEU A 215 5.52 -15.89 -16.20
CA LEU A 215 6.02 -14.62 -16.73
C LEU A 215 6.90 -14.79 -17.99
N GLU A 216 7.75 -15.81 -18.00
CA GLU A 216 8.62 -16.13 -19.15
C GLU A 216 7.83 -16.56 -20.39
N THR A 217 6.73 -17.28 -20.19
CA THR A 217 5.89 -17.81 -21.28
C THR A 217 4.80 -16.84 -21.72
N THR A 218 4.47 -15.83 -20.91
CA THR A 218 3.38 -14.88 -21.16
C THR A 218 3.88 -13.43 -21.10
N PRO A 219 4.25 -12.82 -22.25
CA PRO A 219 4.84 -11.47 -22.29
C PRO A 219 4.01 -10.37 -21.64
N VAL A 220 2.68 -10.50 -21.66
CA VAL A 220 1.76 -9.55 -21.02
C VAL A 220 1.95 -9.52 -19.50
N TYR A 221 2.28 -10.66 -18.88
CA TYR A 221 2.49 -10.74 -17.44
C TYR A 221 3.84 -10.09 -17.08
N ALA A 222 4.89 -10.35 -17.87
CA ALA A 222 6.20 -9.71 -17.67
C ALA A 222 6.12 -8.18 -17.75
N ALA A 223 5.43 -7.63 -18.76
CA ALA A 223 5.21 -6.20 -18.89
C ALA A 223 4.45 -5.59 -17.69
N LEU A 224 3.52 -6.36 -17.11
CA LEU A 224 2.76 -5.94 -15.94
C LEU A 224 3.61 -5.97 -14.66
N GLU A 225 4.46 -6.97 -14.50
CA GLU A 225 5.39 -7.04 -13.38
C GLU A 225 6.38 -5.87 -13.42
N GLU A 226 6.91 -5.61 -14.60
CA GLU A 226 7.75 -4.46 -14.93
C GLU A 226 7.10 -3.11 -14.61
N TRP A 227 5.78 -2.98 -14.82
CA TRP A 227 5.01 -1.77 -14.52
C TRP A 227 4.73 -1.58 -13.03
N SER A 228 4.59 -2.68 -12.28
CA SER A 228 3.98 -2.65 -10.95
C SER A 228 4.84 -1.93 -9.92
N PHE A 229 6.10 -2.34 -9.76
CA PHE A 229 7.01 -1.71 -8.80
C PHE A 229 7.29 -0.22 -9.08
N PRO A 230 7.61 0.20 -10.32
CA PRO A 230 7.88 1.62 -10.59
C PRO A 230 6.69 2.52 -10.30
N THR A 231 5.46 2.06 -10.56
CA THR A 231 4.27 2.85 -10.23
C THR A 231 3.92 2.80 -8.74
N TYR A 232 4.16 1.69 -8.06
CA TYR A 232 4.00 1.55 -6.61
C TYR A 232 5.00 2.41 -5.82
N ALA A 233 6.26 2.42 -6.25
CA ALA A 233 7.34 3.21 -5.65
C ALA A 233 7.36 4.67 -6.15
N ARG A 234 6.47 5.04 -7.07
CA ARG A 234 6.29 6.40 -7.64
C ARG A 234 7.42 6.91 -8.52
N ASP A 235 8.21 6.02 -9.12
CA ASP A 235 9.09 6.40 -10.24
C ASP A 235 8.27 6.57 -11.53
N GLY A 236 7.27 5.70 -11.75
CA GLY A 236 6.35 5.72 -12.88
C GLY A 236 4.99 6.33 -12.53
N ARG A 237 4.31 6.87 -13.55
CA ARG A 237 2.90 7.28 -13.41
C ARG A 237 1.99 6.06 -13.60
N ILE A 238 0.95 6.00 -12.79
CA ILE A 238 -0.11 5.01 -12.93
C ILE A 238 -0.88 5.29 -14.23
N SER A 239 -1.06 4.27 -15.07
CA SER A 239 -1.84 4.33 -16.30
C SER A 239 -2.69 3.07 -16.48
N SER A 240 -3.85 3.21 -17.14
CA SER A 240 -4.81 2.10 -17.32
C SER A 240 -4.38 1.06 -18.37
N ASP A 241 -3.41 1.41 -19.21
CA ASP A 241 -2.83 0.52 -20.22
C ASP A 241 -1.59 -0.22 -19.70
N PHE A 242 -1.16 0.01 -18.45
CA PHE A 242 0.03 -0.59 -17.85
C PHE A 242 1.32 -0.27 -18.63
N ALA A 243 1.38 0.90 -19.27
CA ALA A 243 2.55 1.36 -19.99
C ALA A 243 3.52 2.12 -19.08
N LEU A 244 4.82 1.98 -19.36
CA LEU A 244 5.87 2.81 -18.80
C LEU A 244 6.58 3.57 -19.94
N PRO A 245 7.15 4.75 -19.66
CA PRO A 245 8.01 5.42 -20.64
C PRO A 245 9.25 4.56 -20.94
N ASN A 246 9.78 4.69 -22.16
CA ASN A 246 10.95 3.92 -22.62
C ASN A 246 12.19 4.14 -21.77
N SER A 247 12.32 5.32 -21.15
CA SER A 247 13.36 5.63 -20.17
C SER A 247 12.69 6.03 -18.87
N LEU A 248 13.01 5.31 -17.80
CA LEU A 248 12.50 5.53 -16.46
C LEU A 248 13.59 5.22 -15.44
N PRO A 249 14.19 6.23 -14.79
CA PRO A 249 15.12 5.99 -13.69
C PRO A 249 14.40 5.32 -12.51
N LEU A 250 14.93 4.20 -12.03
CA LEU A 250 14.31 3.38 -10.99
C LEU A 250 14.78 3.74 -9.57
N ASN A 251 14.89 5.04 -9.26
CA ASN A 251 15.51 5.52 -8.03
C ASN A 251 14.77 5.10 -6.75
N ASN A 252 13.45 5.26 -6.71
CA ASN A 252 12.65 4.87 -5.55
C ASN A 252 12.39 3.37 -5.53
N THR A 253 12.20 2.79 -6.71
CA THR A 253 12.03 1.35 -6.92
C THR A 253 13.23 0.57 -6.40
N ALA A 254 14.45 1.00 -6.73
CA ALA A 254 15.68 0.36 -6.24
C ALA A 254 15.78 0.42 -4.71
N ARG A 255 15.42 1.55 -4.09
CA ARG A 255 15.36 1.66 -2.62
C ARG A 255 14.34 0.69 -2.02
N GLU A 256 13.19 0.56 -2.66
CA GLU A 256 12.13 -0.33 -2.18
C GLU A 256 12.56 -1.80 -2.27
N VAL A 257 13.08 -2.21 -3.41
CA VAL A 257 13.56 -3.59 -3.63
C VAL A 257 14.68 -3.94 -2.65
N ILE A 258 15.65 -3.04 -2.43
CA ILE A 258 16.74 -3.26 -1.46
C ILE A 258 16.18 -3.42 -0.04
N ARG A 259 15.19 -2.62 0.35
CA ARG A 259 14.49 -2.79 1.63
C ARG A 259 13.81 -4.15 1.71
N GLU A 260 13.07 -4.53 0.68
CA GLU A 260 12.30 -5.78 0.65
C GLU A 260 13.17 -7.03 0.70
N ILE A 261 14.35 -7.03 0.04
CA ILE A 261 15.37 -8.09 0.17
C ILE A 261 15.67 -8.38 1.65
N THR A 262 15.77 -7.33 2.46
CA THR A 262 16.12 -7.46 3.88
C THR A 262 14.92 -7.71 4.79
N SER A 263 13.70 -7.49 4.31
CA SER A 263 12.49 -7.50 5.15
C SER A 263 11.67 -8.77 5.02
N TYR A 264 11.70 -9.43 3.86
CA TYR A 264 10.84 -10.58 3.57
C TYR A 264 11.58 -11.91 3.56
N ASN A 265 10.78 -12.99 3.49
CA ASN A 265 11.23 -14.38 3.56
C ASN A 265 12.06 -14.82 2.33
N ASP A 266 12.57 -16.05 2.36
CA ASP A 266 13.45 -16.58 1.31
C ASP A 266 12.72 -16.80 -0.02
N ALA A 267 11.42 -17.11 -0.02
CA ALA A 267 10.62 -17.23 -1.23
C ALA A 267 10.41 -15.89 -1.94
N TYR A 268 10.15 -14.83 -1.19
CA TYR A 268 10.08 -13.48 -1.76
C TYR A 268 11.44 -13.03 -2.31
N LEU A 269 12.53 -13.33 -1.60
CA LEU A 269 13.88 -13.07 -2.11
C LEU A 269 14.16 -13.83 -3.41
N TYR A 270 13.78 -15.11 -3.49
CA TYR A 270 13.92 -15.90 -4.70
C TYR A 270 13.16 -15.27 -5.86
N TYR A 271 11.93 -14.83 -5.62
CA TYR A 271 11.15 -14.09 -6.62
C TYR A 271 11.88 -12.81 -7.07
N LEU A 272 12.36 -11.97 -6.14
CA LEU A 272 13.05 -10.73 -6.50
C LEU A 272 14.29 -10.99 -7.37
N THR A 273 15.09 -12.00 -7.00
CA THR A 273 16.37 -12.29 -7.66
C THR A 273 16.23 -13.06 -8.96
N SER A 274 15.28 -14.00 -9.05
CA SER A 274 15.05 -14.80 -10.26
C SER A 274 14.19 -14.09 -11.30
N THR A 275 13.37 -13.13 -10.87
CA THR A 275 12.30 -12.55 -11.71
C THR A 275 12.38 -11.04 -11.78
N TYR A 276 12.12 -10.33 -10.67
CA TYR A 276 11.89 -8.88 -10.73
C TYR A 276 13.16 -8.07 -11.06
N ILE A 277 14.27 -8.31 -10.36
CA ILE A 277 15.51 -7.56 -10.57
C ILE A 277 16.04 -7.73 -12.00
N PRO A 278 16.08 -8.94 -12.59
CA PRO A 278 16.42 -9.10 -14.01
C PRO A 278 15.57 -8.25 -14.95
N LEU A 279 14.25 -8.14 -14.73
CA LEU A 279 13.36 -7.29 -15.53
C LEU A 279 13.65 -5.80 -15.31
N ALA A 280 13.85 -5.38 -14.07
CA ALA A 280 14.18 -4.00 -13.73
C ALA A 280 15.50 -3.54 -14.39
N LEU A 281 16.52 -4.40 -14.44
CA LEU A 281 17.82 -4.12 -15.07
C LEU A 281 17.73 -3.99 -16.59
N GLN A 282 16.77 -4.65 -17.24
CA GLN A 282 16.52 -4.45 -18.67
C GLN A 282 16.00 -3.03 -18.95
N ARG A 283 15.25 -2.45 -18.01
CA ARG A 283 14.71 -1.09 -18.12
C ARG A 283 15.70 -0.01 -17.70
N ASP A 284 16.35 -0.21 -16.56
CA ASP A 284 17.36 0.70 -16.03
C ASP A 284 18.61 -0.11 -15.64
N PRO A 285 19.62 -0.18 -16.53
CA PRO A 285 20.86 -0.90 -16.25
C PRO A 285 21.65 -0.35 -15.05
N THR A 286 21.38 0.89 -14.61
CA THR A 286 22.01 1.45 -13.41
C THR A 286 21.26 1.07 -12.13
N PHE A 287 20.07 0.47 -12.25
CA PHE A 287 19.17 0.14 -11.16
C PHE A 287 19.01 1.32 -10.18
N GLY A 288 18.61 2.50 -10.69
CA GLY A 288 18.51 3.72 -9.90
C GLY A 288 19.85 4.20 -9.34
N SER A 289 20.96 3.90 -10.04
CA SER A 289 22.34 4.12 -9.58
C SER A 289 22.70 3.43 -8.25
N ARG A 290 22.11 2.25 -7.97
CA ARG A 290 22.29 1.49 -6.71
C ARG A 290 22.88 0.09 -6.88
N ILE A 291 23.53 -0.21 -8.01
CA ILE A 291 24.10 -1.54 -8.27
C ILE A 291 25.01 -2.02 -7.13
N THR A 292 25.90 -1.18 -6.61
CA THR A 292 26.81 -1.56 -5.52
C THR A 292 26.05 -1.91 -4.23
N GLU A 293 25.05 -1.11 -3.86
CA GLU A 293 24.22 -1.37 -2.68
C GLU A 293 23.39 -2.65 -2.85
N LEU A 294 22.86 -2.88 -4.06
CA LEU A 294 22.14 -4.10 -4.40
C LEU A 294 23.05 -5.33 -4.26
N ILE A 295 24.28 -5.29 -4.79
CA ILE A 295 25.26 -6.38 -4.66
C ILE A 295 25.49 -6.71 -3.18
N THR A 296 25.86 -5.72 -2.38
CA THR A 296 26.17 -5.94 -0.95
C THR A 296 24.96 -6.48 -0.19
N THR A 297 23.76 -6.01 -0.52
CA THR A 297 22.52 -6.46 0.13
C THR A 297 22.21 -7.92 -0.23
N LEU A 298 22.37 -8.30 -1.50
CA LEU A 298 22.16 -9.67 -1.98
C LEU A 298 23.19 -10.65 -1.42
N GLU A 299 24.48 -10.26 -1.36
CA GLU A 299 25.52 -11.10 -0.77
C GLU A 299 25.25 -11.38 0.70
N ARG A 300 24.90 -10.33 1.47
CA ARG A 300 24.58 -10.47 2.89
C ARG A 300 23.36 -11.35 3.09
N ARG A 301 22.24 -11.02 2.43
CA ARG A 301 20.98 -11.74 2.62
C ARG A 301 21.05 -13.18 2.09
N GLY A 302 21.69 -13.38 0.93
CA GLY A 302 21.88 -14.70 0.33
C GLY A 302 22.69 -15.63 1.24
N ALA A 303 23.72 -15.13 1.94
CA ALA A 303 24.49 -15.93 2.89
C ALA A 303 23.66 -16.41 4.10
N GLU A 304 22.58 -15.70 4.45
CA GLU A 304 21.67 -16.05 5.55
C GLU A 304 20.61 -17.11 5.13
N CYS A 305 20.39 -17.33 3.83
CA CYS A 305 19.37 -18.25 3.32
C CYS A 305 19.76 -19.72 3.51
N LEU A 306 18.79 -20.56 3.92
CA LEU A 306 19.01 -22.00 4.11
C LEU A 306 18.82 -22.83 2.83
N ASP A 307 17.91 -22.43 1.95
CA ASP A 307 17.66 -23.15 0.69
C ASP A 307 18.78 -22.89 -0.33
N ARG A 308 19.32 -23.97 -0.90
CA ARG A 308 20.43 -23.93 -1.85
C ARG A 308 20.08 -23.19 -3.14
N ARG A 309 18.85 -23.33 -3.63
CA ARG A 309 18.38 -22.70 -4.87
C ARG A 309 18.39 -21.19 -4.74
N VAL A 310 17.95 -20.68 -3.59
CA VAL A 310 17.94 -19.23 -3.30
C VAL A 310 19.35 -18.67 -3.29
N ARG A 311 20.29 -19.35 -2.62
CA ARG A 311 21.70 -18.97 -2.61
C ARG A 311 22.32 -18.96 -4.01
N GLU A 312 22.13 -20.03 -4.76
CA GLU A 312 22.66 -20.14 -6.13
C GLU A 312 22.12 -19.05 -7.05
N THR A 313 20.82 -18.73 -6.96
CA THR A 313 20.20 -17.64 -7.73
C THR A 313 20.75 -16.27 -7.32
N CYS A 314 20.93 -16.02 -6.01
CA CYS A 314 21.57 -14.79 -5.53
C CYS A 314 23.00 -14.67 -6.07
N ASP A 315 23.82 -15.73 -5.97
CA ASP A 315 25.22 -15.74 -6.40
C ASP A 315 25.35 -15.49 -7.92
N GLN A 316 24.46 -16.10 -8.72
CA GLN A 316 24.41 -15.88 -10.16
C GLN A 316 24.09 -14.42 -10.49
N LEU A 317 23.09 -13.84 -9.81
CA LEU A 317 22.73 -12.44 -10.01
C LEU A 317 23.85 -11.49 -9.57
N VAL A 318 24.46 -11.73 -8.41
CA VAL A 318 25.60 -10.95 -7.90
C VAL A 318 26.78 -10.99 -8.89
N THR A 319 27.09 -12.17 -9.43
CA THR A 319 28.15 -12.32 -10.43
C THR A 319 27.87 -11.47 -11.67
N LYS A 320 26.62 -11.48 -12.16
CA LYS A 320 26.19 -10.66 -13.28
C LYS A 320 26.31 -9.16 -12.96
N LEU A 321 25.86 -8.73 -11.80
CA LEU A 321 25.90 -7.33 -11.35
C LEU A 321 27.34 -6.81 -11.21
N LYS A 322 28.26 -7.61 -10.66
CA LYS A 322 29.68 -7.25 -10.57
C LYS A 322 30.33 -7.06 -11.93
N GLY A 323 29.84 -7.72 -12.98
CA GLY A 323 30.28 -7.50 -14.35
C GLY A 323 29.76 -6.21 -14.99
N MET A 324 28.86 -5.48 -14.34
CA MET A 324 28.29 -4.21 -14.82
C MET A 324 28.95 -2.97 -14.18
N VAL A 325 29.78 -3.17 -13.14
CA VAL A 325 30.48 -2.12 -12.38
C VAL A 325 31.93 -2.03 -12.80
#